data_AF-A0A6P7FS38-F1
#
_entry.id   AF-A0A6P7FS38-F1
#
_cell.length_a   1.000
_cell.length_b   1.000
_cell.length_c   1.000
_cell.angle_alpha   90.00
_cell.angle_beta   90.00
_cell.angle_gamma   90.00
#
_symmetry.space_group_name_H-M   'P 1'
#
loop_
_entity.id
_entity.type
_entity.pdbx_description
1 polymer ?
#
loop_
_entity_poly.entity_id
_entity_poly.type
_entity_poly.pdbx_seq_one_letter_code
_entity_poly.pdbx_strand_id
1 'polypeptide(L)'
;MPPTLYNKKTNWDEYRNNLDNLISLNIPLKTENDIDVATEDLTTKIQQATWNATPIIYREGKANELPQSIKEKINIKRKLRKQWMKNRTLENRRKYNRATTELKQILSNSKNENIKNYLEFISLSIG
;
A
#
# COMPACT_ATOMS: atom_id res chain seq x y z
N MET A 1 3.10 12.56 -4.15
CA MET A 1 2.39 11.86 -5.24
C MET A 1 1.28 12.79 -5.68
N PRO A 2 1.17 13.12 -6.97
CA PRO A 2 0.03 13.89 -7.45
C PRO A 2 -1.27 13.11 -7.21
N PRO A 3 -2.40 13.80 -6.93
CA PRO A 3 -3.70 13.14 -6.89
C PRO A 3 -3.97 12.49 -8.25
N THR A 4 -4.46 11.25 -8.24
CA THR A 4 -4.77 10.46 -9.44
C THR A 4 -6.23 10.06 -9.37
N LEU A 5 -6.95 10.16 -10.49
CA LEU A 5 -8.38 9.82 -10.58
C LEU A 5 -8.64 8.32 -10.50
N TYR A 6 -7.68 7.52 -10.95
CA TYR A 6 -7.75 6.07 -11.02
C TYR A 6 -6.63 5.43 -10.20
N ASN A 7 -6.72 4.11 -9.97
CA ASN A 7 -5.66 3.36 -9.33
C ASN A 7 -5.44 2.01 -10.02
N LYS A 8 -4.46 1.23 -9.55
CA LYS A 8 -4.10 -0.08 -10.15
C LYS A 8 -5.22 -1.13 -10.11
N LYS A 9 -6.30 -0.88 -9.37
CA LYS A 9 -7.47 -1.76 -9.24
C LYS A 9 -8.68 -1.26 -10.03
N THR A 10 -8.55 -0.17 -10.79
CA THR A 10 -9.64 0.32 -11.64
C THR A 10 -10.05 -0.76 -12.64
N ASN A 11 -11.35 -1.03 -12.73
CA ASN A 11 -11.92 -1.96 -13.68
C ASN A 11 -12.18 -1.25 -15.02
N TRP A 12 -11.31 -1.45 -16.01
CA TRP A 12 -11.39 -0.71 -17.27
C TRP A 12 -12.58 -1.09 -18.15
N ASP A 13 -13.09 -2.32 -18.05
CA ASP A 13 -14.27 -2.73 -18.81
C ASP A 13 -15.54 -2.12 -18.23
N GLU A 14 -15.64 -2.07 -16.90
CA GLU A 14 -16.70 -1.34 -16.21
C GLU A 14 -16.62 0.17 -16.44
N TYR A 15 -15.41 0.75 -16.46
CA TYR A 15 -15.21 2.14 -16.85
C TYR A 15 -15.78 2.44 -18.24
N ARG A 16 -15.47 1.60 -19.25
CA ARG A 16 -15.96 1.76 -20.62
C ARG A 16 -17.48 1.70 -20.66
N ASN A 17 -18.07 0.67 -20.06
CA ASN A 17 -19.52 0.52 -20.00
C ASN A 17 -20.20 1.71 -19.30
N ASN A 18 -19.63 2.17 -18.17
CA ASN A 18 -20.14 3.33 -17.45
C ASN A 18 -20.04 4.61 -18.29
N LEU A 19 -18.91 4.81 -18.99
CA LEU A 19 -18.72 5.98 -19.84
C LEU A 19 -19.69 5.97 -21.02
N ASP A 20 -19.85 4.84 -21.70
CA ASP A 20 -20.77 4.68 -22.84
C ASP A 20 -22.22 4.93 -22.42
N ASN A 21 -22.61 4.54 -21.20
CA ASN A 21 -23.95 4.77 -20.67
C ASN A 21 -24.17 6.24 -20.22
N LEU A 22 -23.12 6.93 -19.76
CA LEU A 22 -23.22 8.30 -19.25
C LEU A 22 -23.09 9.35 -20.37
N ILE A 23 -22.32 9.07 -21.42
CA ILE A 23 -22.02 10.03 -22.47
C ILE A 23 -23.24 10.24 -23.37
N SER A 24 -23.57 11.52 -23.61
CA SER A 24 -24.59 11.90 -24.59
C SER A 24 -23.88 12.66 -25.68
N LEU A 25 -23.96 12.17 -26.92
CA LEU A 25 -23.34 12.81 -28.07
C LEU A 25 -24.27 13.83 -28.75
N ASN A 26 -25.51 13.93 -28.29
CA ASN A 26 -26.51 14.85 -28.84
C ASN A 26 -26.44 16.22 -28.13
N ILE A 27 -25.28 16.87 -28.20
CA ILE A 27 -25.05 18.21 -27.62
C ILE A 27 -24.77 19.16 -28.78
N PRO A 28 -25.45 20.31 -28.88
CA PRO A 28 -25.11 21.31 -29.90
C PRO A 28 -23.69 21.84 -29.67
N LEU A 29 -23.01 22.27 -30.73
CA LEU A 29 -21.66 22.85 -30.70
C LEU A 29 -21.60 24.11 -31.60
N LYS A 30 -22.67 24.90 -31.57
CA LYS A 30 -22.88 26.01 -32.53
C LYS A 30 -22.35 27.34 -31.99
N THR A 31 -22.27 27.48 -30.68
CA THR A 31 -21.80 28.68 -29.99
C THR A 31 -20.58 28.36 -29.14
N GLU A 32 -19.82 29.39 -28.75
CA GLU A 32 -18.71 29.25 -27.81
C GLU A 32 -19.19 28.65 -26.48
N ASN A 33 -20.33 29.12 -25.98
CA ASN A 33 -20.96 28.58 -24.77
C ASN A 33 -21.33 27.10 -24.92
N ASP A 34 -21.79 26.66 -26.08
CA ASP A 34 -22.10 25.25 -26.32
C ASP A 34 -20.84 24.37 -26.21
N ILE A 35 -19.69 24.88 -26.68
CA ILE A 35 -18.40 24.19 -26.55
C ILE A 35 -18.02 24.07 -25.08
N ASP A 36 -18.09 25.16 -24.33
CA ASP A 36 -17.76 25.17 -22.90
C ASP A 36 -18.62 24.15 -22.13
N VAL A 37 -19.94 24.19 -22.34
CA VAL A 37 -20.88 23.24 -21.71
C VAL A 37 -20.56 21.79 -22.10
N ALA A 38 -20.29 21.53 -23.38
CA ALA A 38 -19.94 20.18 -23.83
C ALA A 38 -18.61 19.70 -23.22
N THR A 39 -17.63 20.58 -23.05
CA THR A 39 -16.36 20.22 -22.40
C THR A 39 -16.52 19.94 -20.90
N GLU A 40 -17.33 20.73 -20.20
CA GLU A 40 -17.63 20.50 -18.79
C GLU A 40 -18.41 19.19 -18.58
N ASP A 41 -19.42 18.94 -19.41
CA ASP A 41 -20.19 17.69 -19.38
C ASP A 41 -19.30 16.46 -19.64
N LEU A 42 -18.46 16.51 -20.68
CA LEU A 42 -17.54 15.42 -21.02
C LEU A 42 -16.56 15.15 -19.87
N THR A 43 -15.93 16.19 -19.33
CA THR A 43 -14.96 16.04 -18.25
C THR A 43 -15.60 15.50 -16.98
N THR A 44 -16.81 15.96 -16.65
CA THR A 44 -17.58 15.46 -15.51
C THR A 44 -17.93 13.98 -15.67
N LYS A 45 -18.38 13.56 -16.84
CA LYS A 45 -18.73 12.17 -17.12
C LYS A 45 -17.52 11.24 -17.09
N ILE A 46 -16.38 11.68 -17.62
CA ILE A 46 -15.11 10.93 -17.52
C ILE A 46 -14.73 10.73 -16.05
N GLN A 47 -14.84 11.77 -15.22
CA GLN A 47 -14.54 11.67 -13.79
C GLN A 47 -15.50 10.71 -13.08
N GLN A 48 -16.81 10.83 -13.32
CA GLN A 48 -17.84 9.96 -12.73
C GLN A 48 -17.64 8.50 -13.12
N ALA A 49 -17.45 8.20 -14.42
CA ALA A 49 -17.17 6.84 -14.89
C ALA A 49 -15.91 6.27 -14.24
N THR A 50 -14.87 7.09 -14.07
CA THR A 50 -13.63 6.69 -13.41
C THR A 50 -13.86 6.36 -11.94
N TRP A 51 -14.58 7.21 -11.19
CA TRP A 51 -14.84 6.97 -9.76
C TRP A 51 -15.72 5.75 -9.53
N ASN A 52 -16.73 5.52 -10.37
CA ASN A 52 -17.60 4.34 -10.27
C ASN A 52 -16.81 3.04 -10.50
N ALA A 53 -15.87 3.04 -11.45
CA ALA A 53 -15.05 1.87 -11.78
C ALA A 53 -13.78 1.74 -10.92
N THR A 54 -13.48 2.71 -10.04
CA THR A 54 -12.26 2.75 -9.23
C THR A 54 -12.57 2.47 -7.77
N PRO A 55 -12.20 1.29 -7.24
CA PRO A 55 -12.46 0.99 -5.84
C PRO A 55 -11.57 1.83 -4.91
N ILE A 56 -12.14 2.25 -3.78
CA ILE A 56 -11.39 2.90 -2.70
C ILE A 56 -10.43 1.87 -2.09
N ILE A 57 -9.13 2.16 -2.16
CA ILE A 57 -8.12 1.34 -1.49
C ILE A 57 -7.97 1.86 -0.06
N TYR A 58 -8.65 1.21 0.88
CA TYR A 58 -8.28 1.32 2.28
C TYR A 58 -6.88 0.73 2.43
N ARG A 59 -5.91 1.57 2.82
CA ARG A 59 -4.67 1.04 3.35
C ARG A 59 -5.04 0.41 4.68
N GLU A 60 -4.88 -0.91 4.79
CA GLU A 60 -4.99 -1.59 6.07
C GLU A 60 -4.20 -0.80 7.10
N GLY A 61 -4.85 -0.47 8.22
CA GLY A 61 -4.22 0.23 9.33
C GLY A 61 -2.93 -0.48 9.73
N LYS A 62 -1.97 0.28 10.27
CA LYS A 62 -0.64 -0.22 10.65
C LYS A 62 -0.76 -1.62 11.25
N ALA A 63 -0.21 -2.63 10.57
CA ALA A 63 -0.09 -3.98 11.12
C ALA A 63 0.46 -3.88 12.55
N ASN A 64 -0.11 -4.68 13.47
CA ASN A 64 0.18 -4.74 14.91
C ASN A 64 1.52 -4.11 15.25
N GLU A 65 1.51 -3.02 16.01
CA GLU A 65 2.71 -2.22 16.24
C GLU A 65 3.83 -3.10 16.80
N LEU A 66 4.81 -3.39 15.93
CA LEU A 66 6.01 -4.11 16.34
C LEU A 66 6.67 -3.38 17.52
N PRO A 67 7.16 -4.12 18.54
CA PRO A 67 7.94 -3.54 19.63
C PRO A 67 9.05 -2.62 19.09
N GLN A 68 9.24 -1.48 19.74
CA GLN A 68 10.19 -0.45 19.30
C GLN A 68 11.61 -1.00 19.15
N SER A 69 12.03 -1.90 20.06
CA SER A 69 13.33 -2.57 20.01
C SER A 69 13.55 -3.38 18.72
N ILE A 70 12.50 -4.02 18.18
CA ILE A 70 12.57 -4.77 16.92
C ILE A 70 12.63 -3.79 15.74
N LYS A 71 11.87 -2.69 15.76
CA LYS A 71 11.93 -1.64 14.74
C LYS A 71 13.33 -1.04 14.63
N GLU A 72 13.99 -0.78 15.77
CA GLU A 72 15.37 -0.29 15.81
C GLU A 72 16.36 -1.26 15.17
N LYS A 73 16.26 -2.55 15.49
CA LYS A 73 17.13 -3.58 14.88
C LYS A 73 16.90 -3.74 13.38
N ILE A 74 15.65 -3.63 12.91
CA ILE A 74 15.32 -3.56 11.47
C ILE A 74 16.01 -2.36 10.83
N ASN A 75 15.97 -1.19 11.46
CA ASN A 75 16.61 0.03 10.96
C ASN A 75 18.13 -0.11 10.90
N ILE A 76 18.76 -0.69 11.93
CA ILE A 76 20.20 -0.99 11.93
C ILE A 76 20.55 -1.93 10.77
N LYS A 77 19.81 -3.04 10.59
CA LYS A 77 20.02 -3.97 9.48
C LYS A 77 19.88 -3.28 8.11
N ARG A 78 18.88 -2.41 7.92
CA ARG A 78 18.68 -1.64 6.68
C ARG A 78 19.85 -0.68 6.42
N LYS A 79 20.34 0.03 7.46
CA LYS A 79 21.53 0.90 7.36
C LYS A 79 22.76 0.11 6.94
N LEU A 80 23.02 -1.03 7.58
CA LEU A 80 24.15 -1.90 7.25
C LEU A 80 24.05 -2.50 5.84
N ARG A 81 22.84 -2.86 5.39
CA ARG A 81 22.62 -3.29 3.99
C ARG A 81 22.99 -2.19 3.01
N LYS A 82 22.58 -0.95 3.26
CA LYS A 82 22.90 0.20 2.40
C LYS A 82 24.42 0.43 2.35
N GLN A 83 25.11 0.35 3.49
CA GLN A 83 26.57 0.46 3.55
C GLN A 83 27.27 -0.68 2.79
N TRP A 84 26.83 -1.92 2.96
CA TRP A 84 27.37 -3.06 2.21
C TRP A 84 27.12 -2.93 0.71
N MET A 85 25.92 -2.54 0.28
CA MET A 85 25.62 -2.34 -1.13
C MET A 85 26.50 -1.26 -1.78
N LYS A 86 26.78 -0.17 -1.04
CA LYS A 86 27.62 0.94 -1.50
C LYS A 86 29.10 0.58 -1.57
N ASN A 87 29.65 0.04 -0.48
CA ASN A 87 31.11 -0.10 -0.33
C ASN A 87 31.62 -1.52 -0.65
N ARG A 88 30.73 -2.53 -0.64
CA ARG A 88 31.01 -3.96 -0.93
C ARG A 88 32.17 -4.60 -0.15
N THR A 89 32.61 -4.01 0.97
CA THR A 89 33.69 -4.55 1.80
C THR A 89 33.26 -5.78 2.62
N LEU A 90 34.23 -6.66 2.92
CA LEU A 90 34.01 -7.86 3.74
C LEU A 90 33.56 -7.51 5.16
N GLU A 91 34.11 -6.45 5.74
CA GLU A 91 33.73 -5.97 7.07
C GLU A 91 32.25 -5.56 7.12
N ASN A 92 31.79 -4.79 6.12
CA ASN A 92 30.39 -4.38 6.03
C ASN A 92 29.45 -5.58 5.79
N ARG A 93 29.90 -6.58 5.00
CA ARG A 93 29.17 -7.84 4.83
C ARG A 93 29.05 -8.59 6.15
N ARG A 94 30.13 -8.70 6.94
CA ARG A 94 30.11 -9.34 8.27
C ARG A 94 29.14 -8.63 9.22
N LYS A 95 29.20 -7.29 9.28
CA LYS A 95 28.28 -6.47 10.10
C LYS A 95 26.81 -6.70 9.69
N TYR A 96 26.51 -6.65 8.39
CA TYR A 96 25.16 -6.91 7.87
C TYR A 96 24.66 -8.32 8.18
N ASN A 97 25.50 -9.34 8.00
CA ASN A 97 25.15 -10.73 8.29
C ASN A 97 24.88 -10.94 9.78
N ARG A 98 25.73 -10.38 10.66
CA ARG A 98 25.52 -10.43 12.12
C ARG A 98 24.17 -9.83 12.51
N ALA A 99 23.87 -8.62 12.03
CA ALA A 99 22.59 -7.96 12.29
C ALA A 99 21.39 -8.73 11.71
N THR A 100 21.61 -9.48 10.62
CA THR A 100 20.58 -10.35 10.04
C THR A 100 20.30 -11.56 10.92
N THR A 101 21.34 -12.24 11.41
CA THR A 101 21.21 -13.39 12.31
C THR A 101 20.57 -12.99 13.63
N GLU A 102 21.02 -11.89 14.22
CA GLU A 102 20.48 -11.37 15.48
C GLU A 102 18.98 -11.03 15.36
N LEU A 103 18.58 -10.35 14.29
CA LEU A 103 17.17 -10.04 14.06
C LEU A 103 16.33 -11.32 13.88
N LYS A 104 16.86 -12.34 13.19
CA LYS A 104 16.17 -13.63 13.04
C LYS A 104 15.96 -14.31 14.40
N GLN A 105 16.97 -14.32 15.26
CA GLN A 105 16.87 -14.90 16.60
C GLN A 105 15.82 -14.19 17.44
N ILE A 106 15.83 -12.86 17.46
CA ILE A 106 14.87 -12.07 18.24
C ILE A 106 13.43 -12.29 17.78
N LEU A 107 13.19 -12.33 16.46
CA LEU A 107 11.87 -12.62 15.92
C LEU A 107 11.40 -14.03 16.26
N SER A 108 12.31 -15.02 16.20
CA SER A 108 12.01 -16.40 16.59
C SER A 108 11.67 -16.50 18.07
N ASN A 109 12.47 -15.86 18.94
CA ASN A 109 12.24 -15.87 20.38
C ASN A 109 10.93 -15.18 20.74
N SER A 110 10.66 -14.00 20.17
CA SER A 110 9.39 -13.29 20.38
C SER A 110 8.18 -14.12 19.94
N LYS A 111 8.29 -14.86 18.83
CA LYS A 111 7.23 -15.77 18.40
C LYS A 111 7.03 -16.92 19.40
N ASN A 112 8.11 -17.52 19.87
CA ASN A 112 8.05 -18.63 20.83
C ASN A 112 7.47 -18.18 22.18
N GLU A 113 7.86 -17.01 22.68
CA GLU A 113 7.30 -16.41 23.90
C GLU A 113 5.79 -16.16 23.75
N ASN A 114 5.36 -15.58 22.63
CA ASN A 114 3.93 -15.36 22.39
C ASN A 114 3.13 -16.68 22.36
N ILE A 115 3.69 -17.74 21.76
CA ILE A 115 3.07 -19.07 21.76
C ILE A 115 2.99 -19.63 23.18
N LYS A 116 4.09 -19.55 23.94
CA LYS A 116 4.13 -20.02 25.32
C LYS A 116 3.09 -19.31 26.19
N ASN A 117 3.05 -17.98 26.15
CA ASN A 117 2.08 -17.18 26.90
C ASN A 117 0.64 -17.52 26.53
N TYR A 118 0.37 -17.78 25.25
CA TYR A 118 -0.95 -18.21 24.78
C TYR A 118 -1.33 -19.59 25.32
N LEU A 119 -0.41 -20.55 25.32
CA LEU A 119 -0.65 -21.89 25.87
C LEU A 119 -0.88 -21.83 27.39
N GLU A 120 -0.09 -21.04 28.11
CA GLU A 120 -0.28 -20.81 29.56
C GLU A 120 -1.66 -20.19 29.85
N PHE A 121 -2.04 -19.16 29.10
CA PHE A 121 -3.36 -18.54 29.21
C PHE A 121 -4.50 -19.54 29.01
N ILE A 122 -4.40 -20.38 27.99
CA ILE A 122 -5.40 -21.44 27.75
C ILE A 122 -5.42 -22.44 28.91
N SER A 123 -4.26 -22.90 29.38
CA SER A 123 -4.20 -23.87 30.48
C SER A 123 -4.80 -23.34 31.79
N LEU A 124 -4.64 -22.04 32.06
CA LEU A 124 -5.20 -21.37 33.23
C LEU A 124 -6.69 -21.08 33.10
N SER A 125 -7.22 -21.05 31.87
CA SER A 125 -8.65 -20.78 31.63
C SER A 125 -9.51 -22.05 31.61
N ILE A 126 -8.88 -23.22 31.52
CA ILE A 126 -9.56 -24.54 31.45
C ILE A 126 -9.50 -25.30 32.79
N GLY A 127 -8.62 -24.89 33.71
CA GLY A 127 -8.52 -25.43 35.08
C GLY A 127 -9.25 -24.56 36.09
#